data_AF-A0A557SZI1-F1
#
_entry.id   AF-A0A557SZI1-F1
#
_cell.length_a   1.000
_cell.length_b   1.000
_cell.length_c   1.000
_cell.angle_alpha   90.00
_cell.angle_beta   90.00
_cell.angle_gamma   90.00
#
_symmetry.space_group_name_H-M   'P 1'
#
loop_
_entity.id
_entity.type
_entity.pdbx_description
1 polymer ?
#
loop_
_entity_poly.entity_id
_entity_poly.type
_entity_poly.pdbx_seq_one_letter_code
_entity_poly.pdbx_strand_id
1 'polypeptide(L)'
;MKRELDDIFKAYIVQLIIDKKTEQALESLSRFYEIRPPEIVVGTIKGKRRTVYAVYVQRECKIYCINSEIFYNPFIIMHEFYHHLRTTAGVHKGSEKHANMYARGFIDSYKTILNEIGQKDENL
;
A
#
# COMPACT_ATOMS: atom_id res chain seq x y z
N MET A 1 -12.67 10.49 17.54
CA MET A 1 -11.34 10.98 17.14
C MET A 1 -10.99 10.28 15.83
N LYS A 2 -10.89 10.99 14.70
CA LYS A 2 -10.40 10.37 13.46
C LYS A 2 -8.91 10.11 13.67
N ARG A 3 -8.50 8.84 13.66
CA ARG A 3 -7.08 8.47 13.68
C ARG A 3 -6.53 8.83 12.30
N GLU A 4 -5.64 9.82 12.21
CA GLU A 4 -4.99 10.17 10.96
C GLU A 4 -3.66 9.42 10.82
N LEU A 5 -3.29 9.07 9.59
CA LEU A 5 -2.00 8.48 9.31
C LEU A 5 -0.92 9.56 9.50
N ASP A 6 -0.10 9.44 10.52
CA ASP A 6 1.10 10.25 10.66
C ASP A 6 2.20 9.79 9.69
N ASP A 7 3.19 10.67 9.49
CA ASP A 7 4.25 10.45 8.50
C ASP A 7 5.23 9.33 8.90
N ILE A 8 5.42 9.11 10.20
CA ILE A 8 6.27 8.03 10.71
C ILE A 8 5.63 6.67 10.37
N PHE A 9 4.34 6.52 10.62
CA PHE A 9 3.62 5.29 10.33
C PHE A 9 3.56 5.03 8.82
N LYS A 10 3.32 6.06 8.00
CA LYS A 10 3.41 5.92 6.53
C LYS A 10 4.80 5.46 6.07
N ALA A 11 5.86 6.08 6.59
CA ALA A 11 7.24 5.71 6.27
C ALA A 11 7.54 4.26 6.71
N TYR A 12 7.06 3.86 7.89
CA TYR A 12 7.18 2.49 8.39
C TYR A 12 6.51 1.46 7.46
N ILE A 13 5.30 1.75 6.98
CA ILE A 13 4.60 0.88 6.00
C ILE A 13 5.41 0.75 4.71
N VAL A 14 5.99 1.84 4.20
CA VAL A 14 6.86 1.80 3.01
C VAL A 14 8.10 0.94 3.27
N GLN A 15 8.75 1.12 4.42
CA GLN A 15 9.93 0.35 4.82
C GLN A 15 9.62 -1.15 4.87
N LEU A 16 8.48 -1.55 5.46
CA LEU A 16 8.08 -2.96 5.50
C LEU A 16 7.96 -3.57 4.09
N ILE A 17 7.40 -2.83 3.12
CA ILE A 17 7.25 -3.33 1.74
C ILE A 17 8.63 -3.46 1.07
N ILE A 18 9.51 -2.47 1.25
CA ILE A 18 10.90 -2.52 0.75
C ILE A 18 11.67 -3.71 1.36
N ASP A 19 11.48 -3.97 2.65
CA ASP A 19 12.07 -5.09 3.40
C ASP A 19 11.44 -6.45 3.07
N LYS A 20 10.58 -6.51 2.04
CA LYS A 20 9.87 -7.71 1.59
C LYS A 20 8.94 -8.32 2.66
N LYS A 21 8.36 -7.47 3.50
CA LYS A 21 7.36 -7.80 4.52
C LYS A 21 5.99 -7.21 4.14
N THR A 22 5.61 -7.31 2.86
CA THR A 22 4.39 -6.69 2.33
C THR A 22 3.14 -7.14 3.08
N GLU A 23 3.03 -8.42 3.44
CA GLU A 23 1.91 -8.94 4.21
C GLU A 23 1.79 -8.27 5.58
N GLN A 24 2.92 -8.05 6.28
CA GLN A 24 2.93 -7.34 7.57
C GLN A 24 2.54 -5.87 7.41
N ALA A 25 2.92 -5.24 6.30
CA ALA A 25 2.52 -3.88 5.98
C ALA A 25 1.00 -3.77 5.79
N LEU A 26 0.42 -4.69 4.99
CA LEU A 26 -1.03 -4.76 4.78
C LEU A 26 -1.77 -5.05 6.09
N GLU A 27 -1.26 -5.95 6.92
CA GLU A 27 -1.85 -6.26 8.22
C GLU A 27 -1.84 -5.06 9.17
N SER A 28 -0.68 -4.39 9.31
CA SER A 28 -0.52 -3.22 10.17
C SER A 28 -1.47 -2.09 9.76
N LEU A 29 -1.58 -1.83 8.46
CA LEU A 29 -2.45 -0.80 7.91
C LEU A 29 -3.93 -1.17 8.06
N SER A 30 -4.28 -2.44 7.89
CA SER A 30 -5.65 -2.92 8.08
C SER A 30 -6.09 -2.84 9.54
N ARG A 31 -5.20 -3.14 10.49
CA ARG A 31 -5.44 -2.91 11.91
C ARG A 31 -5.65 -1.42 12.22
N PHE A 32 -4.85 -0.54 11.60
CA PHE A 32 -5.03 0.90 11.76
C PHE A 32 -6.43 1.38 11.31
N TYR A 33 -6.90 0.86 10.18
CA TYR A 33 -8.22 1.17 9.61
C TYR A 33 -9.37 0.33 10.17
N GLU A 34 -9.08 -0.61 11.08
CA GLU A 34 -10.07 -1.54 11.66
C GLU A 34 -10.83 -2.36 10.60
N ILE A 35 -10.12 -2.77 9.54
CA ILE A 35 -10.65 -3.62 8.46
C ILE A 35 -9.91 -4.96 8.39
N ARG A 36 -10.53 -5.95 7.75
CA ARG A 36 -9.86 -7.23 7.46
C ARG A 36 -8.76 -7.00 6.42
N PRO A 37 -7.53 -7.48 6.63
CA PRO A 37 -6.47 -7.33 5.64
C PRO A 37 -6.77 -8.10 4.36
N PRO A 38 -6.43 -7.55 3.19
CA PRO A 38 -6.48 -8.28 1.95
C PRO A 38 -5.31 -9.29 1.91
N GLU A 39 -5.55 -10.47 1.36
CA GLU A 39 -4.48 -11.37 0.95
C GLU A 39 -3.70 -10.75 -0.21
N ILE A 40 -2.44 -11.12 -0.39
CA ILE A 40 -1.64 -10.72 -1.55
C ILE A 40 -0.89 -11.93 -2.11
N VAL A 41 -0.89 -12.08 -3.44
CA VAL A 41 -0.24 -13.20 -4.13
C VAL A 41 0.42 -12.76 -5.44
N VAL A 42 1.47 -13.47 -5.83
CA VAL A 42 2.00 -13.40 -7.20
C VAL A 42 1.24 -14.40 -8.07
N GLY A 43 0.65 -13.93 -9.17
CA GLY A 43 -0.05 -14.83 -10.08
C GLY A 43 -0.94 -14.12 -11.08
N THR A 44 -1.50 -14.91 -12.00
CA THR A 44 -2.41 -14.39 -13.02
C THR A 44 -3.86 -14.52 -12.55
N ILE A 45 -4.66 -13.46 -12.67
CA ILE A 45 -6.10 -13.57 -12.49
C ILE A 45 -6.70 -14.25 -13.72
N LYS A 46 -7.37 -15.38 -13.48
CA LYS A 46 -8.09 -16.12 -14.52
C LYS A 46 -9.07 -15.18 -15.26
N GLY A 47 -8.84 -14.97 -16.56
CA GLY A 47 -9.74 -14.21 -17.43
C GLY A 47 -9.57 -12.67 -17.45
N LYS A 48 -8.55 -12.10 -16.78
CA LYS A 48 -8.23 -10.66 -16.91
C LYS A 48 -7.03 -10.41 -17.83
N ARG A 49 -7.05 -9.28 -18.55
CA ARG A 49 -5.98 -8.86 -19.47
C ARG A 49 -4.68 -8.59 -18.71
N ARG A 50 -3.55 -9.01 -19.29
CA ARG A 50 -2.16 -8.91 -18.78
C ARG A 50 -1.59 -7.47 -18.66
N THR A 51 -2.41 -6.44 -18.77
CA THR A 51 -1.93 -5.05 -18.95
C THR A 51 -1.80 -4.25 -17.66
N VAL A 52 -2.14 -4.83 -16.50
CA VAL A 52 -2.04 -4.16 -15.20
C VAL A 52 -1.00 -4.87 -14.32
N TYR A 53 -0.16 -4.09 -13.64
CA TYR A 53 0.92 -4.60 -12.77
C TYR A 53 0.39 -5.30 -11.52
N ALA A 54 -0.69 -4.77 -10.93
CA ALA A 54 -1.43 -5.40 -9.87
C ALA A 54 -2.92 -5.06 -10.00
N VAL A 55 -3.76 -5.78 -9.26
CA VAL A 55 -5.17 -5.41 -9.09
C VAL A 55 -5.77 -6.05 -7.83
N TYR A 56 -6.55 -5.26 -7.09
CA TYR A 56 -7.41 -5.73 -6.03
C TYR A 56 -8.72 -6.35 -6.57
N VAL A 57 -9.04 -7.54 -6.07
CA VAL A 57 -10.25 -8.30 -6.40
C VAL A 57 -11.14 -8.39 -5.16
N GLN A 58 -12.16 -7.52 -5.12
CA GLN A 58 -13.06 -7.36 -3.96
C GLN A 58 -13.70 -8.69 -3.49
N ARG A 59 -14.25 -9.48 -4.42
CA ARG A 59 -14.95 -10.74 -4.09
C ARG A 59 -14.03 -11.78 -3.44
N GLU A 60 -12.72 -11.66 -3.63
CA GLU A 60 -11.70 -12.58 -3.09
C GLU A 60 -10.93 -11.94 -1.94
N CYS A 61 -11.18 -10.65 -1.64
CA CYS A 61 -10.40 -9.85 -0.68
C CYS A 61 -8.89 -10.01 -0.91
N LYS A 62 -8.46 -9.91 -2.18
CA LYS A 62 -7.11 -10.30 -2.60
C LYS A 62 -6.49 -9.31 -3.59
N ILE A 63 -5.22 -8.99 -3.39
CA ILE A 63 -4.37 -8.26 -4.32
C ILE A 63 -3.58 -9.28 -5.13
N TYR A 64 -3.65 -9.19 -6.46
CA TYR A 64 -2.84 -9.99 -7.35
C TYR A 64 -1.75 -9.14 -7.97
N CYS A 65 -0.50 -9.58 -7.86
CA CYS A 65 0.66 -8.96 -8.50
C CYS A 65 1.16 -9.83 -9.66
N ILE A 66 1.60 -9.22 -10.77
CA ILE A 66 2.08 -9.98 -11.92
C ILE A 66 3.42 -10.69 -11.67
N ASN A 67 4.24 -10.18 -10.75
CA ASN A 67 5.54 -10.72 -10.38
C ASN A 67 5.96 -10.20 -8.99
N SER A 68 7.09 -10.69 -8.50
CA SER A 68 7.63 -10.31 -7.18
C SER A 68 8.12 -8.85 -7.11
N GLU A 69 8.54 -8.25 -8.22
CA GLU A 69 8.94 -6.83 -8.24
C GLU A 69 7.76 -5.94 -7.87
N ILE A 70 6.58 -6.20 -8.46
CA ILE A 70 5.37 -5.46 -8.13
C ILE A 70 4.90 -5.74 -6.70
N PHE A 71 5.07 -6.99 -6.23
CA PHE A 71 4.72 -7.39 -4.87
C PHE A 71 5.45 -6.56 -3.79
N TYR A 72 6.67 -6.12 -4.10
CA TYR A 72 7.51 -5.29 -3.21
C TYR A 72 7.58 -3.83 -3.67
N ASN A 73 6.67 -3.37 -4.53
CA ASN A 73 6.62 -1.98 -4.97
C ASN A 73 5.66 -1.16 -4.09
N PRO A 74 6.14 -0.28 -3.19
CA PRO A 74 5.29 0.38 -2.21
C PRO A 74 4.20 1.24 -2.84
N PHE A 75 4.48 1.89 -3.97
CA PHE A 75 3.49 2.71 -4.66
C PHE A 75 2.32 1.87 -5.16
N ILE A 76 2.61 0.75 -5.82
CA ILE A 76 1.57 -0.12 -6.40
C ILE A 76 0.78 -0.82 -5.29
N ILE A 77 1.44 -1.30 -4.24
CA ILE A 77 0.76 -1.94 -3.12
C ILE A 77 -0.18 -0.95 -2.39
N MET A 78 0.27 0.28 -2.14
CA MET A 78 -0.58 1.30 -1.52
C MET A 78 -1.74 1.71 -2.43
N HIS A 79 -1.53 1.73 -3.74
CA HIS A 79 -2.60 1.98 -4.71
C HIS A 79 -3.69 0.89 -4.62
N GLU A 80 -3.32 -0.39 -4.62
CA GLU A 80 -4.30 -1.48 -4.53
C GLU A 80 -4.95 -1.58 -3.16
N PHE A 81 -4.21 -1.26 -2.09
CA PHE A 81 -4.76 -1.19 -0.75
C PHE A 81 -5.82 -0.08 -0.63
N TYR A 82 -5.65 1.05 -1.30
CA TYR A 82 -6.68 2.09 -1.34
C TYR A 82 -7.99 1.58 -1.95
N HIS A 83 -7.92 0.79 -3.04
CA HIS A 83 -9.10 0.16 -3.62
C HIS A 83 -9.77 -0.81 -2.64
N HIS A 84 -8.98 -1.56 -1.87
CA HIS A 84 -9.47 -2.38 -0.77
C HIS A 84 -10.18 -1.57 0.33
N LEU A 85 -9.55 -0.51 0.82
CA LEU A 85 -10.11 0.37 1.86
C LEU A 85 -11.47 0.96 1.43
N ARG A 86 -11.55 1.48 0.20
CA ARG A 86 -12.75 2.13 -0.32
C ARG A 86 -13.91 1.18 -0.51
N THR A 87 -13.64 -0.01 -1.07
CA THR A 87 -14.67 -1.03 -1.28
C THR A 87 -15.16 -1.62 0.04
N THR A 88 -14.29 -1.78 1.03
CA THR A 88 -14.65 -2.28 2.37
C THR A 88 -15.48 -1.26 3.16
N ALA A 89 -15.24 0.03 2.97
CA ALA A 89 -16.02 1.11 3.58
C ALA A 89 -17.44 1.28 2.98
N GLY A 90 -17.88 0.38 2.08
CA GLY A 90 -19.19 0.45 1.42
C GLY A 90 -19.34 1.62 0.44
N VAL A 91 -18.24 2.31 0.12
CA VAL A 91 -18.24 3.42 -0.82
C VAL A 91 -17.92 2.91 -2.22
N HIS A 92 -18.48 3.55 -3.25
CA HIS A 92 -18.16 3.25 -4.65
C HIS A 92 -16.65 3.08 -4.86
N LYS A 93 -16.29 2.19 -5.80
CA LYS A 93 -14.90 1.87 -6.18
C LYS A 93 -14.07 3.17 -6.24
N GLY A 94 -13.00 3.23 -5.45
CA GLY A 94 -12.13 4.40 -5.38
C GLY A 94 -11.66 4.81 -6.78
N SER A 95 -11.51 6.11 -7.03
CA SER A 95 -10.99 6.55 -8.33
C SER A 95 -9.47 6.39 -8.37
N GLU A 96 -8.94 6.10 -9.57
CA GLU A 96 -7.50 5.97 -9.84
C GLU A 96 -6.70 7.19 -9.35
N LYS A 97 -7.27 8.40 -9.49
CA LYS A 97 -6.66 9.65 -9.02
C LYS A 97 -6.44 9.64 -7.49
N HIS A 98 -7.43 9.18 -6.73
CA HIS A 98 -7.29 9.12 -5.27
C HIS A 98 -6.39 7.98 -4.82
N ALA A 99 -6.41 6.84 -5.52
CA ALA A 99 -5.47 5.75 -5.27
C ALA A 99 -4.02 6.20 -5.45
N ASN A 100 -3.75 6.95 -6.53
CA ASN A 100 -2.45 7.56 -6.77
C ASN A 100 -2.07 8.58 -5.71
N MET A 101 -2.99 9.45 -5.30
CA MET A 101 -2.74 10.44 -4.24
C MET A 101 -2.44 9.77 -2.90
N TYR A 102 -3.21 8.74 -2.55
CA TYR A 102 -3.01 7.93 -1.36
C TYR A 102 -1.61 7.31 -1.37
N ALA A 103 -1.24 6.62 -2.46
CA ALA A 103 0.07 6.01 -2.60
C ALA A 103 1.22 7.03 -2.54
N ARG A 104 1.09 8.19 -3.21
CA ARG A 104 2.11 9.26 -3.16
C ARG A 104 2.35 9.74 -1.73
N GLY A 105 1.28 9.93 -0.94
CA GLY A 105 1.41 10.35 0.45
C GLY A 105 2.33 9.44 1.28
N PHE A 106 2.31 8.13 1.03
CA PHE A 106 3.23 7.20 1.71
C PHE A 106 4.68 7.37 1.25
N ILE A 107 4.89 7.47 -0.06
CA ILE A 107 6.23 7.65 -0.64
C ILE A 107 6.86 8.96 -0.20
N ASP A 108 6.08 10.04 -0.16
CA ASP A 108 6.56 11.36 0.21
C ASP A 108 6.95 11.40 1.70
N SER A 109 6.12 10.84 2.60
CA SER A 109 6.48 10.72 4.02
C SER A 109 7.74 9.88 4.23
N TYR A 110 7.91 8.77 3.51
CA TYR A 110 9.13 7.96 3.58
C TYR A 110 10.38 8.75 3.17
N LYS A 111 10.31 9.50 2.07
CA LYS A 111 11.43 10.35 1.61
C LYS A 111 11.77 11.45 2.62
N THR A 112 10.76 12.09 3.20
CA THR A 112 10.97 13.12 4.23
C THR A 112 11.71 12.53 5.43
N ILE A 113 11.25 11.41 5.96
CA ILE A 113 11.90 10.75 7.11
C ILE A 113 13.33 10.31 6.79
N LEU A 114 13.58 9.76 5.60
CA LEU A 114 14.94 9.40 5.18
C LEU A 114 15.87 10.61 5.12
N ASN A 115 15.40 11.74 4.58
CA ASN A 115 16.20 12.97 4.52
C ASN A 115 16.49 13.52 5.91
N GLU A 116 15.52 13.48 6.82
CA GLU A 116 15.70 13.92 8.22
C GLU A 116 16.71 13.05 8.98
N ILE A 117 16.77 11.74 8.69
CA ILE A 117 17.77 10.84 9.27
C ILE A 117 19.14 11.12 8.67
N GLY A 118 19.25 11.19 7.34
CA GLY A 118 20.53 11.46 6.66
C GLY A 118 21.15 12.80 7.06
N GLN A 119 20.35 13.84 7.26
CA GLN A 119 20.83 15.14 7.78
C GLN A 119 21.32 15.08 9.22
N LYS A 120 20.84 14.14 10.05
CA LYS A 120 21.33 13.99 11.43
C LYS A 120 22.69 13.31 11.48
N ASP A 121 22.96 12.40 10.55
CA ASP A 121 24.25 11.69 10.47
C ASP A 121 25.39 12.57 9.93
N GLU A 122 25.08 13.62 9.14
CA GLU A 122 26.07 14.58 8.61
C GLU A 122 26.45 15.70 9.61
N ASN A 123 25.73 15.84 10.73
CA ASN A 123 25.91 16.90 11.73
C ASN A 123 26.53 16.41 13.06
N LEU A 124 27.14 15.21 13.06
CA LEU A 124 27.86 14.58 14.17
C LEU A 124 29.36 14.44 13.85
#